data_AF-A0A6N9S119-F1
#
_entry.id   AF-A0A6N9S119-F1
#
_cell.length_a   1.000
_cell.length_b   1.000
_cell.length_c   1.000
_cell.angle_alpha   90.00
_cell.angle_beta   90.00
_cell.angle_gamma   90.00
#
_symmetry.space_group_name_H-M   'P 1'
#
loop_
_entity.id
_entity.type
_entity.pdbx_description
1 polymer ?
#
loop_
_entity_poly.entity_id
_entity_poly.type
_entity_poly.pdbx_seq_one_letter_code
_entity_poly.pdbx_strand_id
1 'polypeptide(L)' 'SVDDIDAAVAHLESHNVKCEAIRVDPYTQKRFTFFNDPNGLPLELYEQ' A
#
# COMPACT_ATOMS: atom_id res chain seq x y z
N SER A 1 -7.63 4.55 -3.17
CA SER A 1 -7.94 3.28 -2.51
C SER A 1 -8.05 2.19 -3.55
N VAL A 2 -7.87 0.94 -3.17
CA VAL A 2 -7.90 -0.26 -4.03
C VAL A 2 -8.84 -1.30 -3.44
N ASP A 3 -9.37 -2.20 -4.26
CA ASP A 3 -10.30 -3.23 -3.78
C ASP A 3 -9.59 -4.40 -3.08
N ASP A 4 -8.34 -4.67 -3.45
CA ASP A 4 -7.50 -5.71 -2.87
C ASP A 4 -6.09 -5.16 -2.68
N ILE A 5 -5.67 -5.03 -1.42
CA ILE A 5 -4.37 -4.48 -1.09
C ILE A 5 -3.21 -5.42 -1.40
N ASP A 6 -3.42 -6.74 -1.32
CA ASP A 6 -2.38 -7.73 -1.61
C ASP A 6 -2.08 -7.73 -3.12
N ALA A 7 -3.12 -7.64 -3.95
CA ALA A 7 -2.97 -7.51 -5.40
C ALA A 7 -2.24 -6.21 -5.78
N ALA A 8 -2.56 -5.10 -5.11
CA ALA A 8 -1.90 -3.82 -5.36
C ALA A 8 -0.43 -3.84 -4.93
N VAL A 9 -0.10 -4.43 -3.78
CA VAL A 9 1.28 -4.61 -3.31
C VAL A 9 2.06 -5.46 -4.31
N ALA A 10 1.52 -6.61 -4.75
CA ALA A 10 2.19 -7.46 -5.74
C ALA A 10 2.45 -6.72 -7.06
N HIS A 11 1.52 -5.87 -7.50
CA HIS A 11 1.71 -5.03 -8.69
C HIS A 11 2.81 -3.97 -8.49
N LEU A 12 2.88 -3.34 -7.32
CA LEU A 12 3.92 -2.38 -7.00
C LEU A 12 5.30 -3.05 -6.91
N GLU A 13 5.39 -4.19 -6.25
CA GLU A 13 6.61 -4.99 -6.15
C GLU A 13 7.09 -5.46 -7.53
N SER A 14 6.19 -5.83 -8.45
CA SER A 14 6.56 -6.18 -9.83
C SER A 14 7.13 -4.99 -10.62
N HIS A 15 6.82 -3.76 -10.20
CA HIS A 15 7.38 -2.52 -10.73
C HIS A 15 8.58 -2.01 -9.91
N ASN A 16 9.15 -2.87 -9.06
CA ASN A 16 10.32 -2.57 -8.23
C ASN A 16 10.04 -1.45 -7.21
N VAL A 17 8.78 -1.25 -6.83
CA VAL A 17 8.33 -0.36 -5.76
C VAL A 17 8.21 -1.18 -4.48
N LYS A 18 9.03 -0.85 -3.48
CA LYS A 18 8.98 -1.53 -2.18
C LYS A 18 7.81 -0.99 -1.36
N CYS A 19 6.96 -1.89 -0.91
CA CYS A 19 5.89 -1.60 0.03
C CYS A 19 6.32 -2.00 1.45
N GLU A 20 5.84 -1.26 2.45
CA GLU A 20 5.92 -1.67 3.84
C GLU A 20 4.92 -2.79 4.16
N ALA A 21 5.03 -3.39 5.34
CA ALA A 21 4.07 -4.39 5.79
C ALA A 21 2.66 -3.80 5.86
N ILE A 22 1.68 -4.55 5.36
CA ILE A 22 0.27 -4.17 5.40
C ILE A 22 -0.19 -4.09 6.87
N ARG A 23 -0.88 -3.01 7.21
CA ARG A 23 -1.45 -2.72 8.53
C ARG A 23 -2.96 -2.63 8.43
N VAL A 24 -3.63 -2.66 9.57
CA VAL A 24 -5.08 -2.42 9.68
C VAL A 24 -5.29 -1.16 10.49
N ASP A 25 -6.08 -0.23 9.97
CA ASP A 25 -6.45 1.00 10.67
C ASP A 25 -7.40 0.65 11.83
N PRO A 26 -7.06 1.00 13.09
CA PRO A 26 -7.89 0.66 14.25
C PRO A 26 -9.26 1.34 14.24
N TYR A 27 -9.41 2.50 13.57
CA TYR A 27 -10.65 3.26 13.53
C TYR A 27 -11.58 2.81 12.40
N THR A 28 -11.01 2.51 11.22
CA THR A 28 -11.79 2.15 10.03
C THR A 28 -11.82 0.66 9.74
N GLN A 29 -10.96 -0.13 10.38
CA GLN A 29 -10.73 -1.56 10.10
C GLN A 29 -10.26 -1.84 8.67
N LYS A 30 -9.85 -0.81 7.92
CA LYS A 30 -9.36 -0.93 6.56
C LYS A 30 -7.89 -1.31 6.54
N ARG A 31 -7.51 -2.14 5.57
CA ARG A 31 -6.10 -2.47 5.34
C ARG A 31 -5.40 -1.33 4.62
N PHE A 32 -4.16 -1.05 4.98
CA PHE A 32 -3.36 -0.03 4.31
C PHE A 32 -1.86 -0.38 4.32
N THR A 33 -1.10 0.24 3.43
CA THR A 33 0.37 0.14 3.38
C THR A 33 1.01 1.46 2.95
N PHE A 34 2.29 1.63 3.29
CA PHE A 34 3.12 2.74 2.81
C PHE A 34 4.10 2.26 1.75
N PHE A 35 4.41 3.13 0.80
CA PHE A 35 5.46 2.92 -0.19
C PHE A 35 6.05 4.27 -0.59
N ASN A 36 7.21 4.27 -1.24
CA ASN A 36 7.81 5.48 -1.77
C ASN A 36 7.62 5.55 -3.29
N ASP A 37 7.31 6.74 -3.80
CA ASP A 37 7.40 6.99 -5.24
C ASP A 37 8.88 7.03 -5.70
N PRO A 38 9.16 7.09 -7.01
CA PRO A 38 10.53 7.19 -7.52
C PRO A 38 11.32 8.41 -7.03
N ASN A 39 10.65 9.45 -6.53
CA ASN A 39 11.26 10.65 -5.95
C ASN A 39 11.51 10.52 -4.44
N GLY A 40 11.14 9.38 -3.83
CA GLY A 40 11.27 9.14 -2.40
C GLY A 40 10.12 9.70 -1.55
N LEU A 41 9.06 10.23 -2.16
CA LEU A 41 7.90 10.73 -1.42
C LEU A 41 7.11 9.54 -0.83
N PRO A 42 6.86 9.51 0.49
CA PRO A 42 6.04 8.47 1.10
C PRO A 42 4.58 8.67 0.71
N LEU A 43 3.98 7.61 0.17
CA LEU A 43 2.59 7.51 -0.22
C LEU A 43 1.91 6.38 0.56
N GLU A 44 0.60 6.51 0.73
CA GLU A 44 -0.23 5.55 1.45
C GLU A 44 -1.31 5.00 0.54
N LEU A 45 -1.56 3.70 0.63
CA LEU A 45 -2.60 3.01 -0.12
C LEU A 45 -3.56 2.32 0.84
N TYR A 46 -4.85 2.68 0.77
CA TYR A 46 -5.94 2.07 1.53
C TYR A 46 -6.76 1.09 0.70
N GLU A 47 -7.26 0.05 1.35
CA GLU A 47 -8.33 -0.82 0.85
C GLU A 47 -9.70 -0.11 0.92
N GLN A 48 -10.59 -0.39 -0.03
CA GLN A 48 -11.94 0.20 -0.11
C GLN A 48 -12.88 -0.25 1.01
#